data_AF-A0A435Y167-F1
#
_entry.id   AF-A0A435Y167-F1
#
_cell.length_a   1.000
_cell.length_b   1.000
_cell.length_c   1.000
_cell.angle_alpha   90.00
_cell.angle_beta   90.00
_cell.angle_gamma   90.00
#
_symmetry.space_group_name_H-M   'P 1'
#
loop_
_entity.id
_entity.type
_entity.pdbx_description
1 polymer ?
#
loop_
_entity_poly.entity_id
_entity_poly.type
_entity_poly.pdbx_seq_one_letter_code
_entity_poly.pdbx_strand_id
1 'polypeptide(L)'
;LLEKVTAWAPTPAETIARMNRALREFRIRGVATNLTFLEAIINHPSFADNSYTTKFIDTTPELFQQVKRQDRATKLINYLADVSVNGHPETRGRPQPKADAAAPVVPYLNGNVPGGSKQKLDVLGPQKFAAWMRDQKEVLVTDTTMRDGHQSLLATRMRTHDIAGIAGTYARALPQLLSLECWGGATFDVAMRFLTEDPWERLSLVREAAPNLLLQMLLRGANGVGYTNYPDNVVQHFVKQAASGGIDLFRVFDCLNWVDNMRVAMDAVGAEGKLIEAAICYTGDILDPARAKYDLKYYVGLARELQAAGAHIIAVKDMAGLLKPSAARVLFKALREATDLPIHFHTHDT
;
A
#
# COMPACT_ATOMS: atom_id res chain seq x y z
N LEU A 1 -9.87 5.52 -48.92
CA LEU A 1 -9.04 6.72 -48.66
C LEU A 1 -9.89 7.68 -47.83
N LEU A 2 -9.44 8.11 -46.64
CA LEU A 2 -10.19 9.06 -45.80
C LEU A 2 -9.90 10.52 -46.20
N GLU A 3 -8.62 10.90 -46.20
CA GLU A 3 -8.18 12.26 -46.51
C GLU A 3 -6.73 12.23 -47.04
N LYS A 4 -6.33 13.27 -47.78
CA LYS A 4 -4.93 13.54 -48.15
C LYS A 4 -4.43 14.74 -47.34
N VAL A 5 -3.34 14.55 -46.60
CA VAL A 5 -2.70 15.63 -45.82
C VAL A 5 -1.47 16.12 -46.57
N THR A 6 -1.32 17.43 -46.72
CA THR A 6 -0.14 18.06 -47.31
C THR A 6 0.43 19.08 -46.33
N ALA A 7 1.72 18.97 -46.06
CA ALA A 7 2.47 19.93 -45.25
C ALA A 7 3.51 20.63 -46.13
N TRP A 8 3.78 21.89 -45.84
CA TRP A 8 4.82 22.68 -46.52
C TRP A 8 5.58 23.52 -45.50
N ALA A 9 6.88 23.66 -45.68
CA ALA A 9 7.74 24.60 -44.97
C ALA A 9 8.97 24.95 -45.83
N PRO A 10 9.74 26.00 -45.48
CA PRO A 10 10.95 26.38 -46.22
C PRO A 10 12.04 25.31 -46.24
N THR A 11 12.06 24.39 -45.26
CA THR A 11 13.05 23.30 -45.20
C THR A 11 12.37 21.92 -45.18
N PRO A 12 13.03 20.87 -45.70
CA PRO A 12 12.52 19.50 -45.62
C PRO A 12 12.30 19.02 -44.18
N ALA A 13 13.24 19.32 -43.28
CA ALA A 13 13.15 18.97 -41.87
C ALA A 13 11.93 19.59 -41.19
N GLU A 14 11.66 20.87 -41.43
CA GLU A 14 10.46 21.53 -40.88
C GLU A 14 9.18 20.97 -41.51
N THR A 15 9.21 20.60 -42.78
CA THR A 15 8.06 19.97 -43.45
C THR A 15 7.72 18.61 -42.82
N ILE A 16 8.74 17.79 -42.55
CA ILE A 16 8.60 16.50 -41.84
C ILE A 16 8.03 16.73 -40.43
N ALA A 17 8.57 17.69 -39.69
CA ALA A 17 8.08 18.01 -38.35
C ALA A 17 6.61 18.47 -38.36
N ARG A 18 6.23 19.29 -39.36
CA ARG A 18 4.85 19.77 -39.55
C ARG A 18 3.89 18.63 -39.92
N MET A 19 4.31 17.71 -40.78
CA MET A 19 3.55 16.50 -41.11
C MET A 19 3.39 15.60 -39.87
N ASN A 20 4.46 15.37 -39.12
CA ASN A 20 4.42 14.56 -37.90
C ASN A 20 3.44 15.13 -36.87
N ARG A 21 3.49 16.45 -36.67
CA ARG A 21 2.53 17.17 -35.80
C ARG A 21 1.10 16.99 -36.29
N ALA A 22 0.83 17.19 -37.58
CA ALA A 22 -0.50 17.01 -38.16
C ALA A 22 -1.03 15.58 -37.95
N LEU A 23 -0.24 14.54 -38.30
CA LEU A 23 -0.62 13.14 -38.12
C LEU A 23 -0.93 12.81 -36.64
N ARG A 24 -0.16 13.36 -35.70
CA ARG A 24 -0.39 13.18 -34.26
C ARG A 24 -1.60 13.94 -33.72
N GLU A 25 -2.00 15.03 -34.37
CA GLU A 25 -3.19 15.83 -34.01
C GLU A 25 -4.50 15.17 -34.46
N PHE A 26 -4.48 14.35 -35.52
CA PHE A 26 -5.68 13.65 -35.99
C PHE A 26 -6.38 12.86 -34.87
N ARG A 27 -7.70 12.98 -34.80
CA ARG A 27 -8.58 12.21 -33.91
C ARG A 27 -9.67 11.57 -34.75
N ILE A 28 -9.41 10.33 -35.19
CA ILE A 28 -10.37 9.52 -35.93
C ILE A 28 -10.82 8.39 -35.01
N ARG A 29 -12.13 8.26 -34.81
CA ARG A 29 -12.77 7.22 -33.99
C ARG A 29 -13.74 6.42 -34.84
N GLY A 30 -13.91 5.13 -34.53
CA GLY A 30 -14.87 4.23 -35.20
C GLY A 30 -14.30 3.38 -36.35
N VAL A 31 -13.16 3.74 -36.93
CA VAL A 31 -12.47 2.95 -37.97
C VAL A 31 -10.97 2.89 -37.73
N ALA A 32 -10.34 1.79 -38.10
CA ALA A 32 -8.88 1.67 -38.11
C ALA A 32 -8.26 2.55 -39.21
N THR A 33 -7.08 3.11 -38.96
CA THR A 33 -6.38 4.01 -39.90
C THR A 33 -4.89 3.65 -39.98
N ASN A 34 -4.21 4.14 -41.03
CA ASN A 34 -2.78 3.94 -41.25
C ASN A 34 -1.89 5.05 -40.63
N LEU A 35 -2.42 5.89 -39.73
CA LEU A 35 -1.71 7.06 -39.20
C LEU A 35 -0.38 6.70 -38.51
N THR A 36 -0.35 5.63 -37.70
CA THR A 36 0.87 5.19 -37.01
C THR A 36 1.94 4.67 -37.97
N PHE A 37 1.53 4.05 -39.07
CA PHE A 37 2.44 3.60 -40.13
C PHE A 37 3.02 4.80 -40.89
N LEU A 38 2.20 5.80 -41.23
CA LEU A 38 2.66 7.04 -41.84
C LEU A 38 3.62 7.81 -40.91
N GLU A 39 3.34 7.82 -39.60
CA GLU A 39 4.22 8.40 -38.58
C GLU A 39 5.57 7.68 -38.52
N ALA A 40 5.58 6.34 -38.59
CA ALA A 40 6.82 5.56 -38.59
C ALA A 40 7.68 5.87 -39.83
N ILE A 41 7.06 6.02 -41.01
CA ILE A 41 7.76 6.37 -42.25
C ILE A 41 8.45 7.71 -42.13
N ILE A 42 7.71 8.79 -41.80
CA ILE A 42 8.26 10.15 -41.85
C ILE A 42 9.32 10.42 -40.76
N ASN A 43 9.31 9.64 -39.69
CA ASN A 43 10.28 9.74 -38.60
C ASN A 43 11.47 8.77 -38.77
N HIS A 44 11.47 7.93 -39.82
CA HIS A 44 12.57 7.01 -40.07
C HIS A 44 13.81 7.77 -40.57
N PRO A 45 15.04 7.48 -40.08
CA PRO A 45 16.25 8.17 -40.51
C PRO A 45 16.43 8.20 -42.03
N SER A 46 16.20 7.07 -42.69
CA SER A 46 16.31 6.98 -44.16
C SER A 46 15.33 7.89 -44.90
N PHE A 47 14.16 8.21 -44.32
CA PHE A 47 13.23 9.17 -44.90
C PHE A 47 13.73 10.61 -44.69
N ALA A 48 14.29 10.90 -43.51
CA ALA A 48 14.77 12.23 -43.15
C ALA A 48 16.04 12.67 -43.90
N ASP A 49 16.95 11.74 -44.18
CA ASP A 49 18.21 12.00 -44.90
C ASP A 49 18.12 11.78 -46.42
N ASN A 50 16.96 11.37 -46.92
CA ASN A 50 16.67 11.06 -48.33
C ASN A 50 17.47 9.86 -48.89
N SER A 51 17.93 8.94 -48.05
CA SER A 51 18.65 7.72 -48.46
C SER A 51 17.73 6.55 -48.85
N TYR A 52 16.41 6.74 -48.83
CA TYR A 52 15.42 5.71 -49.16
C TYR A 52 15.35 5.39 -50.67
N THR A 53 14.94 4.17 -50.99
CA THR A 53 14.69 3.72 -52.37
C THR A 53 13.25 3.22 -52.53
N THR A 54 12.87 2.80 -53.74
CA THR A 54 11.56 2.17 -54.00
C THR A 54 11.34 0.90 -53.18
N LYS A 55 12.41 0.26 -52.68
CA LYS A 55 12.32 -0.92 -51.82
C LYS A 55 12.26 -0.61 -50.33
N PHE A 56 12.38 0.67 -49.94
CA PHE A 56 12.51 1.10 -48.54
C PHE A 56 11.47 0.43 -47.63
N ILE A 57 10.18 0.62 -47.92
CA ILE A 57 9.12 0.07 -47.07
C ILE A 57 9.20 -1.46 -47.01
N ASP A 58 9.44 -2.12 -48.14
CA ASP A 58 9.48 -3.59 -48.24
C ASP A 58 10.69 -4.20 -47.50
N THR A 59 11.79 -3.44 -47.36
CA THR A 59 13.05 -3.88 -46.75
C THR A 59 13.27 -3.36 -45.33
N THR A 60 12.29 -2.68 -44.73
CA THR A 60 12.40 -2.04 -43.40
C THR A 60 11.30 -2.59 -42.47
N PRO A 61 11.49 -3.82 -41.92
CA PRO A 61 10.48 -4.50 -41.09
C PRO A 61 10.03 -3.71 -39.85
N GLU A 62 10.88 -2.85 -39.32
CA GLU A 62 10.61 -2.00 -38.15
C GLU A 62 9.46 -1.02 -38.38
N LEU A 63 9.16 -0.61 -39.62
CA LEU A 63 7.98 0.23 -39.93
C LEU A 63 6.66 -0.48 -39.60
N PHE A 64 6.66 -1.81 -39.55
CA PHE A 64 5.49 -2.64 -39.27
C PHE A 64 5.39 -3.04 -37.79
N GLN A 65 6.37 -2.66 -36.96
CA GLN A 65 6.28 -2.85 -35.52
C GLN A 65 5.23 -1.90 -34.96
N GLN A 66 3.99 -2.38 -34.87
CA GLN A 66 2.89 -1.60 -34.34
C GLN A 66 3.16 -1.22 -32.88
N VAL A 67 3.36 0.08 -32.64
CA VAL A 67 3.28 0.62 -31.29
C VAL A 67 1.81 0.60 -30.88
N LYS A 68 1.42 -0.36 -30.03
CA LYS A 68 0.09 -0.37 -29.40
C LYS A 68 -0.07 0.94 -28.62
N ARG A 69 -0.84 1.89 -29.17
CA ARG A 69 -1.18 3.13 -28.47
C ARG A 69 -1.99 2.77 -27.22
N GLN A 70 -1.62 3.31 -26.07
CA GLN A 70 -2.36 3.07 -24.84
C GLN A 70 -3.69 3.82 -24.87
N ASP A 71 -4.80 3.10 -25.01
CA ASP A 71 -6.15 3.67 -25.06
C ASP A 71 -6.78 3.87 -23.67
N ARG A 72 -6.08 4.62 -22.81
CA ARG A 72 -6.48 4.84 -21.41
C ARG A 72 -7.80 5.60 -21.28
N ALA A 73 -7.96 6.66 -22.08
CA ALA A 73 -9.15 7.52 -22.02
C ALA A 73 -10.42 6.77 -22.41
N THR A 74 -10.39 5.96 -23.48
CA THR A 74 -11.56 5.18 -23.89
C THR A 74 -11.92 4.12 -22.84
N LYS A 75 -10.92 3.45 -22.23
CA LYS A 75 -11.17 2.53 -21.11
C LYS A 75 -11.86 3.20 -19.92
N LEU A 76 -11.42 4.40 -19.54
CA LEU A 76 -12.06 5.17 -18.47
C LEU A 76 -13.49 5.59 -18.83
N ILE A 77 -13.72 6.05 -20.06
CA ILE A 77 -15.06 6.41 -20.53
C ILE A 77 -15.97 5.17 -20.54
N ASN A 78 -15.48 4.01 -20.97
CA ASN A 78 -16.23 2.76 -20.95
C ASN A 78 -16.63 2.38 -19.52
N TYR A 79 -15.72 2.51 -18.55
CA TYR A 79 -16.04 2.26 -17.14
C TYR A 79 -17.09 3.25 -16.60
N LEU A 80 -16.93 4.55 -16.88
CA LEU A 80 -17.91 5.57 -16.47
C LEU A 80 -19.29 5.30 -17.09
N ALA A 81 -19.35 4.94 -18.36
CA ALA A 81 -20.59 4.60 -19.05
C ALA A 81 -21.25 3.36 -18.45
N ASP A 82 -20.47 2.29 -18.24
CA ASP A 82 -20.96 1.05 -17.65
C ASP A 82 -21.52 1.26 -16.24
N VAL A 83 -20.77 1.92 -15.34
CA VAL A 83 -21.22 2.18 -13.98
C VAL A 83 -22.42 3.15 -13.95
N SER A 84 -22.48 4.13 -14.84
CA SER A 84 -23.61 5.08 -14.90
C SER A 84 -24.91 4.41 -15.35
N VAL A 85 -24.83 3.44 -16.27
CA VAL A 85 -26.01 2.75 -16.80
C VAL A 85 -26.40 1.54 -15.94
N ASN A 86 -25.43 0.71 -15.56
CA ASN A 86 -25.67 -0.57 -14.92
C ASN A 86 -25.56 -0.54 -13.38
N GLY A 87 -24.96 0.54 -12.84
CA GLY A 87 -24.60 0.67 -11.43
C GLY A 87 -23.37 -0.16 -11.06
N HIS A 88 -22.61 0.27 -10.06
CA HIS A 88 -21.48 -0.52 -9.55
C HIS A 88 -21.99 -1.74 -8.75
N PRO A 89 -21.52 -2.97 -9.00
CA PRO A 89 -22.02 -4.18 -8.33
C PRO A 89 -22.00 -4.11 -6.80
N GLU A 90 -20.96 -3.50 -6.23
CA GLU A 90 -20.80 -3.39 -4.77
C GLU A 90 -21.70 -2.34 -4.10
N THR A 91 -22.32 -1.43 -4.86
CA THR A 91 -23.12 -0.32 -4.31
C THR A 91 -24.53 -0.22 -4.86
N ARG A 92 -24.85 -0.90 -5.97
CA ARG A 92 -26.20 -0.91 -6.53
C ARG A 92 -27.20 -1.46 -5.51
N GLY A 93 -28.23 -0.68 -5.23
CA GLY A 93 -29.26 -1.03 -4.23
C GLY A 93 -28.87 -0.78 -2.77
N ARG A 94 -27.70 -0.17 -2.50
CA ARG A 94 -27.29 0.26 -1.16
C ARG A 94 -27.62 1.74 -0.93
N PRO A 95 -27.64 2.22 0.34
CA PRO A 95 -27.78 3.63 0.64
C PRO A 95 -26.77 4.48 -0.11
N GLN A 96 -27.23 5.58 -0.70
CA GLN A 96 -26.39 6.53 -1.41
C GLN A 96 -26.01 7.69 -0.48
N PRO A 97 -24.81 8.29 -0.66
CA PRO A 97 -24.50 9.56 -0.03
C PRO A 97 -25.48 10.64 -0.50
N LYS A 98 -25.64 11.69 0.30
CA LYS A 98 -26.47 12.84 -0.10
C LYS A 98 -25.91 13.49 -1.36
N ALA A 99 -26.79 13.90 -2.28
CA ALA A 99 -26.39 14.52 -3.54
C ALA A 99 -25.64 15.85 -3.36
N ASP A 100 -25.87 16.53 -2.25
CA ASP A 100 -25.23 17.79 -1.84
C ASP A 100 -24.07 17.60 -0.87
N ALA A 101 -23.57 16.36 -0.71
CA ALA A 101 -22.41 16.10 0.14
C ALA A 101 -21.20 16.94 -0.29
N ALA A 102 -20.60 17.66 0.65
CA ALA A 102 -19.42 18.46 0.39
C ALA A 102 -18.26 17.57 -0.08
N ALA A 103 -17.54 18.04 -1.10
CA ALA A 103 -16.31 17.38 -1.51
C ALA A 103 -15.28 17.42 -0.36
N PRO A 104 -14.50 16.35 -0.14
CA PRO A 104 -13.41 16.37 0.82
C PRO A 104 -12.41 17.47 0.49
N VAL A 105 -12.05 18.28 1.49
CA VAL A 105 -11.02 19.32 1.37
C VAL A 105 -9.76 18.84 2.07
N VAL A 106 -8.68 18.67 1.32
CA VAL A 106 -7.37 18.33 1.90
C VAL A 106 -6.85 19.55 2.66
N PRO A 107 -6.54 19.45 3.97
CA PRO A 107 -6.00 20.57 4.72
C PRO A 107 -4.68 21.05 4.12
N TYR A 108 -4.59 22.35 3.85
CA TYR A 108 -3.38 22.98 3.34
C TYR A 108 -2.41 23.30 4.46
N LEU A 109 -1.17 22.86 4.30
CA LEU A 109 -0.08 23.11 5.24
C LEU A 109 1.16 23.55 4.46
N ASN A 110 1.75 24.66 4.87
CA ASN A 110 3.00 25.15 4.31
C ASN A 110 4.22 24.52 5.00
N GLY A 111 5.33 24.47 4.27
CA GLY A 111 6.63 24.04 4.80
C GLY A 111 7.02 22.63 4.42
N ASN A 112 8.27 22.30 4.78
CA ASN A 112 8.87 20.98 4.51
C ASN A 112 8.33 19.92 5.46
N VAL A 113 8.35 18.67 5.00
CA VAL A 113 8.04 17.51 5.86
C VAL A 113 9.17 17.34 6.88
N PRO A 114 8.91 17.45 8.19
CA PRO A 114 9.94 17.28 9.21
C PRO A 114 10.34 15.81 9.35
N GLY A 115 11.56 15.54 9.80
CA GLY A 115 12.01 14.16 10.07
C GLY A 115 11.18 13.50 11.18
N GLY A 116 10.87 12.21 11.03
CA GLY A 116 10.01 11.47 11.94
C GLY A 116 10.57 10.11 12.33
N SER A 117 9.67 9.18 12.66
CA SER A 117 10.01 7.82 13.07
C SER A 117 10.73 7.03 11.97
N LYS A 118 10.46 7.29 10.69
CA LYS A 118 11.13 6.63 9.56
C LYS A 118 12.63 6.93 9.51
N GLN A 119 13.01 8.22 9.53
CA GLN A 119 14.43 8.60 9.52
C GLN A 119 15.13 8.07 10.76
N LYS A 120 14.43 8.00 11.89
CA LYS A 120 14.97 7.43 13.12
C LYS A 120 15.27 5.95 12.98
N LEU A 121 14.36 5.16 12.38
CA LEU A 121 14.61 3.76 12.08
C LEU A 121 15.80 3.60 11.12
N ASP A 122 15.88 4.42 10.07
CA ASP A 122 16.97 4.34 9.09
C ASP A 122 18.35 4.57 9.72
N VAL A 123 18.44 5.46 10.72
CA VAL A 123 19.70 5.76 11.42
C VAL A 123 20.02 4.73 12.51
N LEU A 124 19.01 4.31 13.29
CA LEU A 124 19.22 3.46 14.47
C LEU A 124 19.28 1.97 14.12
N GLY A 125 18.55 1.55 13.09
CA GLY A 125 18.19 0.15 12.87
C GLY A 125 17.14 -0.36 13.87
N PRO A 126 16.55 -1.54 13.63
CA PRO A 126 15.39 -2.04 14.38
C PRO A 126 15.61 -2.20 15.89
N GLN A 127 16.73 -2.78 16.31
CA GLN A 127 17.00 -3.07 17.72
C GLN A 127 17.17 -1.80 18.55
N LYS A 128 17.93 -0.82 18.06
CA LYS A 128 18.12 0.46 18.76
C LYS A 128 16.87 1.34 18.67
N PHE A 129 16.08 1.22 17.60
CA PHE A 129 14.78 1.87 17.52
C PHE A 129 13.82 1.34 18.61
N ALA A 130 13.78 0.02 18.83
CA ALA A 130 12.99 -0.57 19.90
C ALA A 130 13.45 -0.09 21.30
N ALA A 131 14.76 -0.01 21.54
CA ALA A 131 15.28 0.58 22.77
C ALA A 131 14.85 2.05 22.93
N TRP A 132 14.95 2.86 21.87
CA TRP A 132 14.45 4.24 21.87
C TRP A 132 12.95 4.32 22.20
N MET A 133 12.11 3.44 21.64
CA MET A 133 10.69 3.36 21.97
C MET A 133 10.48 3.05 23.45
N ARG A 134 11.26 2.12 24.01
CA ARG A 134 11.17 1.71 25.42
C ARG A 134 11.51 2.85 26.37
N ASP A 135 12.44 3.72 25.97
CA ASP A 135 12.92 4.85 26.76
C ASP A 135 12.04 6.11 26.62
N GLN A 136 11.07 6.15 25.71
CA GLN A 136 10.16 7.29 25.60
C GLN A 136 9.30 7.43 26.87
N LYS A 137 9.19 8.67 27.35
CA LYS A 137 8.31 9.01 28.49
C LYS A 137 6.87 9.16 28.04
N GLU A 138 6.69 9.76 26.87
CA GLU A 138 5.40 9.96 26.22
C GLU A 138 4.91 8.67 25.57
N VAL A 139 3.58 8.49 25.54
CA VAL A 139 2.97 7.41 24.77
C VAL A 139 3.12 7.71 23.27
N LEU A 140 3.69 6.75 22.55
CA LEU A 140 3.75 6.79 21.10
C LEU A 140 2.43 6.30 20.51
N VAL A 141 2.02 6.88 19.38
CA VAL A 141 0.69 6.63 18.79
C VAL A 141 0.83 6.13 17.35
N THR A 142 0.14 5.04 17.05
CA THR A 142 -0.07 4.56 15.68
C THR A 142 -1.48 4.91 15.24
N ASP A 143 -1.62 5.50 14.05
CA ASP A 143 -2.92 5.79 13.45
C ASP A 143 -3.37 4.60 12.58
N THR A 144 -4.58 4.10 12.82
CA THR A 144 -5.17 2.93 12.13
C THR A 144 -6.25 3.29 11.10
N THR A 145 -6.45 4.58 10.84
CA THR A 145 -7.50 5.11 9.95
C THR A 145 -7.43 4.50 8.56
N MET A 146 -6.22 4.32 8.03
CA MET A 146 -5.96 3.82 6.67
C MET A 146 -6.08 2.30 6.52
N ARG A 147 -6.26 1.56 7.62
CA ARG A 147 -6.37 0.09 7.63
C ARG A 147 -7.49 -0.40 8.55
N ASP A 148 -7.27 -0.53 9.87
CA ASP A 148 -8.25 -1.16 10.77
C ASP A 148 -9.53 -0.35 10.94
N GLY A 149 -9.43 0.99 10.87
CA GLY A 149 -10.59 1.87 11.04
C GLY A 149 -11.68 1.58 10.00
N HIS A 150 -11.34 1.66 8.71
CA HIS A 150 -12.30 1.38 7.64
C HIS A 150 -12.54 -0.12 7.42
N GLN A 151 -11.61 -1.00 7.82
CA GLN A 151 -11.87 -2.44 7.83
C GLN A 151 -13.00 -2.79 8.81
N SER A 152 -13.04 -2.13 9.97
CA SER A 152 -14.08 -2.33 10.99
C SER A 152 -15.40 -1.67 10.63
N LEU A 153 -15.37 -0.43 10.13
CA LEU A 153 -16.58 0.40 9.94
C LEU A 153 -17.15 0.39 8.52
N LEU A 154 -16.30 0.18 7.51
CA LEU A 154 -16.64 0.39 6.10
C LEU A 154 -16.29 -0.84 5.24
N ALA A 155 -16.23 -2.03 5.84
CA ALA A 155 -15.93 -3.30 5.17
C ALA A 155 -14.68 -3.23 4.25
N THR A 156 -13.68 -2.47 4.69
CA THR A 156 -12.40 -2.29 4.00
C THR A 156 -12.51 -1.53 2.66
N ARG A 157 -13.60 -0.76 2.44
CA ARG A 157 -13.89 -0.14 1.13
C ARG A 157 -13.31 1.26 0.92
N MET A 158 -12.44 1.73 1.81
CA MET A 158 -11.75 3.00 1.60
C MET A 158 -10.71 2.87 0.48
N ARG A 159 -10.77 3.78 -0.50
CA ARG A 159 -10.03 3.71 -1.77
C ARG A 159 -8.69 4.41 -1.69
N THR A 160 -7.78 4.05 -2.60
CA THR A 160 -6.44 4.65 -2.68
C THR A 160 -6.48 6.15 -2.91
N HIS A 161 -7.43 6.62 -3.72
CA HIS A 161 -7.64 8.06 -3.98
C HIS A 161 -7.73 8.88 -2.68
N ASP A 162 -8.55 8.43 -1.73
CA ASP A 162 -8.83 9.17 -0.49
C ASP A 162 -7.68 9.00 0.51
N ILE A 163 -7.11 7.79 0.60
CA ILE A 163 -5.98 7.47 1.50
C ILE A 163 -4.72 8.22 1.10
N ALA A 164 -4.33 8.13 -0.18
CA ALA A 164 -3.13 8.80 -0.69
C ALA A 164 -3.30 10.32 -0.68
N GLY A 165 -4.51 10.83 -0.95
CA GLY A 165 -4.82 12.26 -0.96
C GLY A 165 -4.54 12.98 0.37
N ILE A 166 -4.64 12.27 1.50
CA ILE A 166 -4.40 12.85 2.83
C ILE A 166 -3.03 12.51 3.44
N ALA A 167 -2.32 11.50 2.92
CA ALA A 167 -1.05 11.02 3.50
C ALA A 167 0.01 12.14 3.64
N GLY A 168 0.10 13.06 2.69
CA GLY A 168 1.01 14.20 2.77
C GLY A 168 0.67 15.20 3.88
N THR A 169 -0.60 15.30 4.27
CA THR A 169 -1.03 16.12 5.40
C THR A 169 -0.62 15.47 6.72
N TYR A 170 -0.76 14.16 6.86
CA TYR A 170 -0.24 13.41 8.02
C TYR A 170 1.26 13.65 8.22
N ALA A 171 2.04 13.54 7.14
CA ALA A 171 3.48 13.76 7.15
C ALA A 171 3.88 15.12 7.73
N ARG A 172 3.11 16.17 7.43
CA ARG A 172 3.39 17.55 7.85
C ARG A 172 2.80 17.91 9.21
N ALA A 173 1.54 17.55 9.46
CA ALA A 173 0.82 17.95 10.66
C ALA A 173 1.04 17.02 11.85
N LEU A 174 1.28 15.72 11.60
CA LEU A 174 1.38 14.70 12.63
C LEU A 174 2.71 13.92 12.58
N PRO A 175 3.88 14.59 12.47
CA PRO A 175 5.16 13.93 12.33
C PRO A 175 5.62 13.14 13.59
N GLN A 176 4.93 13.33 14.72
CA GLN A 176 5.17 12.65 15.99
C GLN A 176 4.53 11.26 16.08
N LEU A 177 3.71 10.86 15.10
CA LEU A 177 3.16 9.51 15.06
C LEU A 177 4.28 8.47 14.98
N LEU A 178 4.09 7.35 15.67
CA LEU A 178 4.95 6.18 15.55
C LEU A 178 4.88 5.65 14.13
N SER A 179 3.68 5.33 13.67
CA SER A 179 3.43 4.74 12.37
C SER A 179 2.03 5.06 11.85
N LEU A 180 1.87 4.95 10.53
CA LEU A 180 0.58 4.83 9.88
C LEU A 180 0.34 3.35 9.61
N GLU A 181 -0.68 2.76 10.23
CA GLU A 181 -1.13 1.43 9.84
C GLU A 181 -2.02 1.57 8.62
N CYS A 182 -1.47 1.23 7.45
CA CYS A 182 -2.07 1.52 6.16
C CYS A 182 -2.15 0.31 5.21
N TRP A 183 -1.74 -0.87 5.67
CA TRP A 183 -1.58 -2.03 4.80
C TRP A 183 -1.75 -3.39 5.52
N GLY A 184 -1.88 -4.46 4.75
CA GLY A 184 -2.11 -5.81 5.27
C GLY A 184 -3.55 -6.03 5.76
N GLY A 185 -3.77 -7.13 6.49
CA GLY A 185 -5.13 -7.59 6.78
C GLY A 185 -5.94 -7.80 5.49
N ALA A 186 -7.18 -7.32 5.48
CA ALA A 186 -8.08 -7.47 4.32
C ALA A 186 -7.83 -6.45 3.20
N THR A 187 -6.98 -5.42 3.40
CA THR A 187 -6.85 -4.36 2.39
C THR A 187 -6.24 -4.86 1.09
N PHE A 188 -5.37 -5.88 1.16
CA PHE A 188 -4.64 -6.40 0.00
C PHE A 188 -5.59 -7.01 -1.03
N ASP A 189 -6.46 -7.93 -0.61
CA ASP A 189 -7.37 -8.58 -1.55
C ASP A 189 -8.58 -7.69 -1.89
N VAL A 190 -9.10 -6.92 -0.93
CA VAL A 190 -10.26 -6.04 -1.17
C VAL A 190 -9.95 -4.96 -2.20
N ALA A 191 -8.73 -4.41 -2.19
CA ALA A 191 -8.28 -3.47 -3.21
C ALA A 191 -8.44 -4.05 -4.63
N MET A 192 -7.91 -5.25 -4.86
CA MET A 192 -7.98 -5.89 -6.18
C MET A 192 -9.40 -6.38 -6.52
N ARG A 193 -10.03 -7.07 -5.57
CA ARG A 193 -11.28 -7.81 -5.78
C ARG A 193 -12.48 -6.87 -5.94
N PHE A 194 -12.52 -5.80 -5.16
CA PHE A 194 -13.73 -5.00 -5.04
C PHE A 194 -13.56 -3.52 -5.36
N LEU A 195 -12.34 -3.00 -5.29
CA LEU A 195 -12.04 -1.59 -5.58
C LEU A 195 -11.36 -1.42 -6.95
N THR A 196 -10.99 -2.53 -7.60
CA THR A 196 -10.34 -2.57 -8.91
C THR A 196 -9.05 -1.74 -8.95
N GLU A 197 -8.28 -1.82 -7.86
CA GLU A 197 -7.03 -1.07 -7.69
C GLU A 197 -5.92 -1.97 -7.16
N ASP A 198 -4.68 -1.54 -7.39
CA ASP A 198 -3.49 -2.28 -6.96
C ASP A 198 -3.09 -1.86 -5.53
N PRO A 199 -3.07 -2.77 -4.54
CA PRO A 199 -2.59 -2.44 -3.21
C PRO A 199 -1.13 -1.95 -3.22
N TRP A 200 -0.28 -2.42 -4.15
CA TRP A 200 1.13 -2.01 -4.24
C TRP A 200 1.27 -0.56 -4.68
N GLU A 201 0.42 -0.10 -5.61
CA GLU A 201 0.34 1.31 -5.99
C GLU A 201 -0.09 2.17 -4.79
N ARG A 202 -1.09 1.71 -4.01
CA ARG A 202 -1.50 2.38 -2.78
C ARG A 202 -0.33 2.54 -1.80
N LEU A 203 0.44 1.48 -1.57
CA LEU A 203 1.62 1.53 -0.70
C LEU A 203 2.63 2.56 -1.20
N SER A 204 2.94 2.53 -2.49
CA SER A 204 3.91 3.44 -3.09
C SER A 204 3.48 4.91 -2.97
N LEU A 205 2.22 5.22 -3.24
CA LEU A 205 1.69 6.58 -3.14
C LEU A 205 1.71 7.10 -1.69
N VAL A 206 1.34 6.26 -0.73
CA VAL A 206 1.40 6.61 0.70
C VAL A 206 2.85 6.79 1.15
N ARG A 207 3.77 5.93 0.70
CA ARG A 207 5.21 6.00 1.01
C ARG A 207 5.84 7.29 0.50
N GLU A 208 5.53 7.68 -0.74
CA GLU A 208 6.00 8.92 -1.35
C GLU A 208 5.45 10.15 -0.62
N ALA A 209 4.15 10.15 -0.31
CA ALA A 209 3.49 11.28 0.33
C ALA A 209 3.88 11.46 1.81
N ALA A 210 4.14 10.36 2.53
CA ALA A 210 4.53 10.38 3.94
C ALA A 210 5.92 9.79 4.18
N PRO A 211 7.01 10.40 3.69
CA PRO A 211 8.36 9.82 3.73
C PRO A 211 9.00 9.79 5.13
N ASN A 212 8.39 10.45 6.11
CA ASN A 212 8.93 10.62 7.46
C ASN A 212 8.32 9.73 8.54
N LEU A 213 7.18 9.10 8.26
CA LEU A 213 6.47 8.20 9.18
C LEU A 213 6.76 6.75 8.82
N LEU A 214 6.83 5.87 9.82
CA LEU A 214 6.85 4.42 9.57
C LEU A 214 5.54 4.00 8.91
N LEU A 215 5.63 3.15 7.89
CA LEU A 215 4.46 2.45 7.38
C LEU A 215 4.34 1.09 8.03
N GLN A 216 3.18 0.83 8.62
CA GLN A 216 2.89 -0.38 9.36
C GLN A 216 1.88 -1.25 8.60
N MET A 217 2.11 -2.57 8.67
CA MET A 217 1.14 -3.55 8.19
C MET A 217 0.81 -4.62 9.23
N LEU A 218 -0.39 -5.20 9.09
CA LEU A 218 -0.78 -6.43 9.78
C LEU A 218 -0.48 -7.65 8.90
N LEU A 219 0.33 -8.57 9.41
CA LEU A 219 0.79 -9.78 8.73
C LEU A 219 0.41 -11.02 9.55
N ARG A 220 -0.25 -11.99 8.92
CA ARG A 220 -0.47 -13.30 9.55
C ARG A 220 0.73 -14.20 9.25
N GLY A 221 1.35 -14.76 10.30
CA GLY A 221 2.65 -15.45 10.19
C GLY A 221 2.68 -16.56 9.14
N ALA A 222 1.73 -17.48 9.19
CA ALA A 222 1.70 -18.65 8.32
C ALA A 222 1.33 -18.36 6.84
N ASN A 223 0.76 -17.19 6.53
CA ASN A 223 0.20 -16.97 5.20
C ASN A 223 0.24 -15.54 4.65
N GLY A 224 0.92 -14.63 5.33
CA GLY A 224 1.01 -13.23 4.96
C GLY A 224 -0.34 -12.52 4.94
N VAL A 225 -0.85 -12.27 3.74
CA VAL A 225 -2.15 -11.61 3.46
C VAL A 225 -3.13 -12.51 2.70
N GLY A 226 -2.80 -13.80 2.55
CA GLY A 226 -3.63 -14.73 1.78
C GLY A 226 -4.63 -15.52 2.63
N TYR A 227 -5.39 -16.39 1.95
CA TYR A 227 -6.54 -17.11 2.51
C TYR A 227 -6.26 -18.59 2.84
N THR A 228 -5.09 -19.10 2.49
CA THR A 228 -4.66 -20.49 2.73
C THR A 228 -3.25 -20.49 3.31
N ASN A 229 -2.71 -21.64 3.70
CA ASN A 229 -1.30 -21.77 4.04
C ASN A 229 -0.45 -21.75 2.77
N TYR A 230 0.71 -21.11 2.85
CA TYR A 230 1.69 -21.07 1.77
C TYR A 230 3.02 -21.65 2.25
N PRO A 231 3.83 -22.22 1.35
CA PRO A 231 5.17 -22.65 1.72
C PRO A 231 6.04 -21.45 2.14
N ASP A 232 7.03 -21.71 2.98
CA ASP A 232 7.87 -20.68 3.62
C ASP A 232 8.49 -19.69 2.62
N ASN A 233 8.92 -20.19 1.45
CA ASN A 233 9.53 -19.37 0.41
C ASN A 233 8.57 -18.30 -0.15
N VAL A 234 7.26 -18.57 -0.18
CA VAL A 234 6.25 -17.59 -0.60
C VAL A 234 6.08 -16.51 0.45
N VAL A 235 6.04 -16.88 1.73
CA VAL A 235 5.95 -15.93 2.85
C VAL A 235 7.18 -15.03 2.89
N GLN A 236 8.38 -15.61 2.78
CA GLN A 236 9.64 -14.88 2.72
C GLN A 236 9.69 -13.92 1.51
N HIS A 237 9.27 -14.39 0.33
CA HIS A 237 9.23 -13.54 -0.86
C HIS A 237 8.25 -12.38 -0.70
N PHE A 238 7.07 -12.63 -0.14
CA PHE A 238 6.08 -11.58 0.11
C PHE A 238 6.62 -10.52 1.07
N VAL A 239 7.24 -10.93 2.19
CA VAL A 239 7.85 -10.01 3.16
C VAL A 239 8.93 -9.16 2.51
N LYS A 240 9.80 -9.76 1.69
CA LYS A 240 10.82 -9.05 0.92
C LYS A 240 10.22 -7.97 0.00
N GLN A 241 9.16 -8.32 -0.74
CA GLN A 241 8.48 -7.34 -1.60
C GLN A 241 7.80 -6.24 -0.79
N ALA A 242 7.15 -6.57 0.33
CA ALA A 242 6.52 -5.59 1.21
C ALA A 242 7.54 -4.62 1.84
N ALA A 243 8.69 -5.13 2.28
CA ALA A 243 9.78 -4.32 2.81
C ALA A 243 10.37 -3.38 1.75
N SER A 244 10.59 -3.90 0.53
CA SER A 244 11.06 -3.13 -0.63
C SER A 244 10.03 -2.07 -1.07
N GLY A 245 8.74 -2.40 -1.00
CA GLY A 245 7.64 -1.49 -1.30
C GLY A 245 7.47 -0.35 -0.28
N GLY A 246 8.12 -0.44 0.88
CA GLY A 246 8.20 0.65 1.86
C GLY A 246 7.53 0.38 3.20
N ILE A 247 7.11 -0.86 3.48
CA ILE A 247 6.71 -1.26 4.84
C ILE A 247 7.93 -1.29 5.75
N ASP A 248 7.77 -0.70 6.94
CA ASP A 248 8.84 -0.56 7.92
C ASP A 248 8.58 -1.38 9.19
N LEU A 249 7.32 -1.49 9.60
CA LEU A 249 6.88 -2.16 10.81
C LEU A 249 5.87 -3.27 10.48
N PHE A 250 6.26 -4.52 10.73
CA PHE A 250 5.41 -5.68 10.52
C PHE A 250 4.84 -6.14 11.85
N ARG A 251 3.53 -5.93 12.04
CA ARG A 251 2.78 -6.56 13.14
C ARG A 251 2.45 -7.99 12.74
N VAL A 252 3.28 -8.93 13.19
CA VAL A 252 3.13 -10.36 12.91
C VAL A 252 2.28 -11.00 13.99
N PHE A 253 1.24 -11.74 13.61
CA PHE A 253 0.41 -12.48 14.56
C PHE A 253 0.08 -13.88 14.03
N ASP A 254 -0.27 -14.77 14.96
CA ASP A 254 -0.93 -16.05 14.66
C ASP A 254 -2.30 -16.08 15.35
N CYS A 255 -3.30 -16.65 14.68
CA CYS A 255 -4.68 -16.64 15.16
C CYS A 255 -4.91 -17.52 16.40
N LEU A 256 -3.95 -18.38 16.76
CA LEU A 256 -3.96 -19.24 17.94
C LEU A 256 -2.84 -18.89 18.94
N ASN A 257 -2.12 -17.78 18.74
CA ASN A 257 -0.90 -17.43 19.47
C ASN A 257 0.18 -18.52 19.43
N TRP A 258 0.27 -19.28 18.32
CA TRP A 258 1.31 -20.27 18.17
C TRP A 258 2.59 -19.62 17.61
N VAL A 259 3.60 -19.47 18.46
CA VAL A 259 4.85 -18.77 18.13
C VAL A 259 5.60 -19.43 16.96
N ASP A 260 5.60 -20.76 16.87
CA ASP A 260 6.31 -21.45 15.77
C ASP A 260 5.76 -21.07 14.38
N ASN A 261 4.44 -20.85 14.28
CA ASN A 261 3.80 -20.36 13.05
C ASN A 261 4.18 -18.92 12.68
N MET A 262 4.77 -18.17 13.60
CA MET A 262 5.21 -16.79 13.37
C MET A 262 6.68 -16.71 12.95
N ARG A 263 7.50 -17.72 13.29
CA ARG A 263 8.97 -17.70 13.11
C ARG A 263 9.39 -17.37 11.69
N VAL A 264 8.83 -18.06 10.69
CA VAL A 264 9.19 -17.86 9.27
C VAL A 264 9.00 -16.40 8.85
N ALA A 265 7.88 -15.79 9.22
CA ALA A 265 7.60 -14.39 8.91
C ALA A 265 8.49 -13.43 9.70
N MET A 266 8.70 -13.70 11.00
CA MET A 266 9.57 -12.88 11.85
C MET A 266 11.03 -12.88 11.34
N ASP A 267 11.56 -14.06 11.02
CA ASP A 267 12.91 -14.22 10.49
C ASP A 267 13.06 -13.51 9.15
N ALA A 268 12.07 -13.60 8.26
CA ALA A 268 12.06 -12.88 6.99
C ALA A 268 12.07 -11.36 7.18
N VAL A 269 11.26 -10.84 8.12
CA VAL A 269 11.23 -9.40 8.43
C VAL A 269 12.57 -8.93 8.99
N GLY A 270 13.18 -9.73 9.88
CA GLY A 270 14.50 -9.46 10.43
C GLY A 270 15.60 -9.45 9.37
N ALA A 271 15.56 -10.39 8.41
CA ALA A 271 16.50 -10.46 7.29
C ALA A 271 16.44 -9.23 6.38
N GLU A 272 15.28 -8.59 6.24
CA GLU A 272 15.10 -7.35 5.47
C GLU A 272 15.41 -6.09 6.30
N GLY A 273 15.88 -6.24 7.55
CA GLY A 273 16.27 -5.13 8.42
C GLY A 273 15.10 -4.25 8.87
N LYS A 274 13.89 -4.83 8.96
CA LYS A 274 12.66 -4.12 9.34
C LYS A 274 12.24 -4.42 10.79
N LEU A 275 11.28 -3.65 11.32
CA LEU A 275 10.78 -3.84 12.68
C LEU A 275 9.85 -5.06 12.75
N ILE A 276 10.11 -5.90 13.75
CA ILE A 276 9.35 -7.13 14.04
C ILE A 276 8.51 -6.80 15.27
N GLU A 277 7.23 -6.55 15.06
CA GLU A 277 6.27 -6.42 16.14
C GLU A 277 5.50 -7.72 16.28
N ALA A 278 5.91 -8.56 17.23
CA ALA A 278 5.27 -9.85 17.46
C ALA A 278 4.05 -9.69 18.37
N ALA A 279 2.88 -10.03 17.85
CA ALA A 279 1.62 -9.79 18.52
C ALA A 279 1.10 -11.01 19.27
N ILE A 280 0.67 -10.78 20.50
CA ILE A 280 -0.10 -11.71 21.32
C ILE A 280 -1.56 -11.30 21.21
N CYS A 281 -2.41 -12.17 20.67
CA CYS A 281 -3.85 -11.96 20.64
C CYS A 281 -4.43 -12.12 22.06
N TYR A 282 -5.10 -11.10 22.56
CA TYR A 282 -5.74 -11.12 23.86
C TYR A 282 -7.10 -11.82 23.79
N THR A 283 -7.40 -12.67 24.76
CA THR A 283 -8.71 -13.30 24.93
C THR A 283 -9.01 -13.60 26.39
N GLY A 284 -10.29 -13.76 26.70
CA GLY A 284 -10.75 -14.05 28.06
C GLY A 284 -10.61 -12.86 29.00
N ASP A 285 -10.35 -13.14 30.27
CA ASP A 285 -10.22 -12.13 31.33
C ASP A 285 -9.19 -12.64 32.35
N ILE A 286 -8.03 -11.98 32.44
CA ILE A 286 -6.93 -12.37 33.35
C ILE A 286 -7.28 -12.20 34.82
N LEU A 287 -8.36 -11.47 35.14
CA LEU A 287 -8.84 -11.25 36.50
C LEU A 287 -9.92 -12.25 36.90
N ASP A 288 -10.36 -13.12 35.98
CA ASP A 288 -11.34 -14.17 36.25
C ASP A 288 -10.66 -15.52 36.55
N PRO A 289 -10.61 -15.96 37.83
CA PRO A 289 -9.96 -17.21 38.20
C PRO A 289 -10.69 -18.44 37.65
N ALA A 290 -11.97 -18.34 37.28
CA ALA A 290 -12.70 -19.45 36.66
C ALA A 290 -12.22 -19.74 35.23
N ARG A 291 -11.48 -18.81 34.61
CA ARG A 291 -10.96 -18.91 33.23
C ARG A 291 -9.43 -18.99 33.19
N ALA A 292 -8.86 -19.83 34.05
CA ALA A 292 -7.40 -19.93 34.26
C ALA A 292 -6.55 -20.32 33.04
N LYS A 293 -7.14 -20.73 31.90
CA LYS A 293 -6.37 -21.09 30.69
C LYS A 293 -5.57 -19.90 30.12
N TYR A 294 -6.14 -18.70 30.16
CA TYR A 294 -5.54 -17.47 29.63
C TYR A 294 -5.24 -16.51 30.78
N ASP A 295 -4.50 -17.00 31.78
CA ASP A 295 -4.09 -16.22 32.95
C ASP A 295 -2.93 -15.26 32.63
N LEU A 296 -2.48 -14.50 33.63
CA LEU A 296 -1.35 -13.58 33.46
C LEU A 296 -0.04 -14.29 33.07
N LYS A 297 0.17 -15.53 33.54
CA LYS A 297 1.39 -16.31 33.25
C LYS A 297 1.45 -16.71 31.78
N TYR A 298 0.32 -17.04 31.18
CA TYR A 298 0.22 -17.31 29.74
C TYR A 298 0.77 -16.14 28.90
N TYR A 299 0.28 -14.92 29.15
CA TYR A 299 0.71 -13.73 28.40
C TYR A 299 2.20 -13.39 28.64
N VAL A 300 2.67 -13.48 29.88
CA VAL A 300 4.08 -13.26 30.23
C VAL A 300 5.00 -14.31 29.58
N GLY A 301 4.56 -15.58 29.55
CA GLY A 301 5.28 -16.67 28.90
C GLY A 301 5.46 -16.43 27.40
N LEU A 302 4.37 -16.08 26.72
CA LEU A 302 4.41 -15.74 25.29
C LEU A 302 5.32 -14.54 25.00
N ALA A 303 5.29 -13.49 25.82
CA ALA A 303 6.16 -12.33 25.62
C ALA A 303 7.65 -12.70 25.67
N ARG A 304 8.04 -13.60 26.59
CA ARG A 304 9.41 -14.13 26.67
C ARG A 304 9.77 -15.00 25.48
N GLU A 305 8.85 -15.85 25.04
CA GLU A 305 9.05 -16.72 23.89
C GLU A 305 9.22 -15.91 22.59
N LEU A 306 8.38 -14.88 22.39
CA LEU A 306 8.48 -13.97 21.24
C LEU A 306 9.76 -13.13 21.27
N GLN A 307 10.19 -12.66 22.44
CA GLN A 307 11.49 -12.00 22.60
C GLN A 307 12.63 -12.96 22.20
N ALA A 308 12.59 -14.21 22.67
CA ALA A 308 13.59 -15.22 22.31
C ALA A 308 13.57 -15.56 20.81
N ALA A 309 12.41 -15.42 20.16
CA ALA A 309 12.25 -15.56 18.72
C ALA A 309 12.70 -14.31 17.92
N GLY A 310 13.27 -13.28 18.57
CA GLY A 310 13.86 -12.13 17.89
C GLY A 310 12.91 -10.94 17.66
N ALA A 311 11.77 -10.88 18.37
CA ALA A 311 10.90 -9.71 18.30
C ALA A 311 11.63 -8.42 18.72
N HIS A 312 11.33 -7.33 18.02
CA HIS A 312 11.78 -5.98 18.38
C HIS A 312 10.78 -5.29 19.30
N ILE A 313 9.48 -5.55 19.09
CA ILE A 313 8.37 -4.96 19.82
C ILE A 313 7.39 -6.09 20.16
N ILE A 314 6.80 -6.07 21.35
CA ILE A 314 5.68 -6.97 21.68
C ILE A 314 4.38 -6.21 21.51
N ALA A 315 3.48 -6.70 20.66
CA ALA A 315 2.14 -6.18 20.57
C ALA A 315 1.16 -6.99 21.43
N VAL A 316 0.23 -6.30 22.08
CA VAL A 316 -0.98 -6.92 22.65
C VAL A 316 -2.13 -6.57 21.73
N LYS A 317 -2.60 -7.55 20.95
CA LYS A 317 -3.70 -7.39 20.00
C LYS A 317 -5.01 -7.86 20.62
N ASP A 318 -5.75 -6.94 21.19
CA ASP A 318 -7.12 -7.18 21.67
C ASP A 318 -8.12 -6.96 20.53
N MET A 319 -8.20 -7.94 19.63
CA MET A 319 -9.01 -7.86 18.41
C MET A 319 -10.52 -7.74 18.63
N ALA A 320 -10.99 -7.96 19.86
CA ALA A 320 -12.42 -7.99 20.20
C ALA A 320 -12.80 -6.96 21.28
N GLY A 321 -11.89 -6.08 21.71
CA GLY A 321 -12.18 -5.07 22.73
C GLY A 321 -12.49 -5.66 24.11
N LEU A 322 -11.85 -6.77 24.49
CA LEU A 322 -12.13 -7.48 25.74
C LEU A 322 -11.34 -6.95 26.93
N LEU A 323 -10.21 -6.27 26.72
CA LEU A 323 -9.29 -5.89 27.78
C LEU A 323 -9.85 -4.70 28.60
N LYS A 324 -10.36 -4.99 29.79
CA LYS A 324 -10.88 -3.99 30.72
C LYS A 324 -9.76 -3.12 31.32
N PRO A 325 -10.05 -1.88 31.76
CA PRO A 325 -9.04 -0.99 32.34
C PRO A 325 -8.28 -1.56 33.55
N SER A 326 -8.97 -2.28 34.45
CA SER A 326 -8.34 -2.91 35.61
C SER A 326 -7.37 -4.03 35.22
N ALA A 327 -7.76 -4.85 34.23
CA ALA A 327 -6.93 -5.91 33.67
C ALA A 327 -5.71 -5.32 32.93
N ALA A 328 -5.90 -4.24 32.16
CA ALA A 328 -4.82 -3.56 31.46
C ALA A 328 -3.70 -3.11 32.41
N ARG A 329 -4.05 -2.52 33.57
CA ARG A 329 -3.07 -2.09 34.57
C ARG A 329 -2.20 -3.24 35.08
N VAL A 330 -2.79 -4.42 35.28
CA VAL A 330 -2.07 -5.62 35.74
C VAL A 330 -1.23 -6.20 34.61
N LEU A 331 -1.81 -6.36 33.42
CA LEU A 331 -1.16 -6.96 32.26
C LEU A 331 0.08 -6.18 31.84
N PHE A 332 -0.06 -4.87 31.59
CA PHE A 332 1.06 -4.07 31.08
C PHE A 332 2.16 -3.88 32.12
N LYS A 333 1.83 -3.84 33.42
CA LYS A 333 2.85 -3.86 34.47
C LYS A 333 3.67 -5.15 34.40
N ALA A 334 3.01 -6.30 34.40
CA ALA A 334 3.68 -7.60 34.39
C ALA A 334 4.49 -7.82 33.09
N LEU A 335 3.96 -7.43 31.93
CA LEU A 335 4.69 -7.51 30.66
C LEU A 335 5.96 -6.66 30.69
N ARG A 336 5.88 -5.40 31.18
CA ARG A 336 7.06 -4.52 31.26
C ARG A 336 8.11 -5.00 32.25
N GLU A 337 7.73 -5.76 33.28
CA GLU A 337 8.66 -6.42 34.20
C GLU A 337 9.27 -7.70 33.60
N ALA A 338 8.56 -8.36 32.68
CA ALA A 338 8.98 -9.62 32.09
C ALA A 338 9.86 -9.49 30.84
N THR A 339 9.78 -8.34 30.15
CA THR A 339 10.56 -8.05 28.94
C THR A 339 10.99 -6.58 28.89
N ASP A 340 12.22 -6.36 28.41
CA ASP A 340 12.76 -5.04 28.13
C ASP A 340 12.27 -4.45 26.80
N LEU A 341 11.60 -5.25 25.97
CA LEU A 341 11.03 -4.77 24.70
C LEU A 341 9.91 -3.74 24.97
N PRO A 342 9.74 -2.75 24.07
CA PRO A 342 8.56 -1.88 24.12
C PRO A 342 7.28 -2.69 23.89
N ILE A 343 6.20 -2.26 24.52
CA ILE A 343 4.88 -2.89 24.39
C ILE A 343 3.97 -1.97 23.58
N HIS A 344 3.36 -2.48 22.51
CA HIS A 344 2.41 -1.76 21.67
C HIS A 344 1.00 -2.34 21.86
N PHE A 345 0.08 -1.54 22.37
CA PHE A 345 -1.29 -1.98 22.61
C PHE A 345 -2.21 -1.65 21.43
N HIS A 346 -3.03 -2.61 21.03
CA HIS A 346 -4.11 -2.48 20.05
C HIS A 346 -5.41 -3.00 20.66
N THR A 347 -6.49 -2.24 20.56
CA THR A 347 -7.83 -2.66 20.99
C THR A 347 -8.92 -2.08 20.08
N HIS A 348 -10.17 -2.51 20.31
CA HIS A 348 -11.37 -2.04 19.61
C HIS A 348 -12.36 -1.46 20.62
N ASP A 349 -13.05 -0.39 20.23
CA ASP A 349 -14.12 0.25 21.01
C ASP A 349 -15.49 -0.34 20.57
N THR A 350 -15.69 -1.63 20.82
CA THR A 350 -16.90 -2.39 20.43
C THR A 350 -18.01 -2.16 21.46
#